data_AF-E9GXW7-F1
#
_entry.id   AF-E9GXW7-F1
#
_cell.length_a   1.000
_cell.length_b   1.000
_cell.length_c   1.000
_cell.angle_alpha   90.00
_cell.angle_beta   90.00
_cell.angle_gamma   90.00
#
_symmetry.space_group_name_H-M   'P 1'
#
loop_
_entity.id
_entity.type
_entity.pdbx_description
1 polymer ?
#
loop_
_entity_poly.entity_id
_entity_poly.type
_entity_poly.pdbx_seq_one_letter_code
_entity_poly.pdbx_strand_id
1 'polypeptide(L)' 'MTRGNQRDLARDKAAKKASDLQKSKSAAEKEGNKGLSLEARKQRDADLMREKQKLKDLKAAEAAAKK' A
#
# COMPACT_ATOMS: atom_id res chain seq x y z
N MET A 1 -26.44 28.47 14.26
CA MET A 1 -24.98 28.27 14.09
C MET A 1 -24.42 26.98 14.73
N THR A 2 -25.18 26.17 15.48
CA THR A 2 -24.64 25.04 16.28
C THR A 2 -24.91 23.63 15.74
N ARG A 3 -25.35 23.48 14.48
CA ARG A 3 -25.62 22.15 13.86
C ARG A 3 -24.79 21.83 12.62
N GLY A 4 -24.15 22.83 11.99
CA GLY A 4 -23.27 22.61 10.84
C GLY A 4 -22.01 21.83 11.25
N ASN A 5 -21.34 22.29 12.31
CA ASN A 5 -20.11 21.67 12.81
C ASN A 5 -20.32 20.20 13.25
N GLN A 6 -21.42 19.87 13.93
CA GLN A 6 -21.69 18.49 14.36
C GLN A 6 -21.91 17.53 13.19
N ARG A 7 -22.54 18.00 12.10
CA ARG A 7 -22.80 17.17 10.92
C ARG A 7 -21.52 16.89 10.15
N ASP A 8 -20.68 17.90 9.99
CA ASP A 8 -19.41 17.78 9.29
C ASP A 8 -18.43 16.92 10.09
N LEU A 9 -18.37 17.09 11.42
CA LEU A 9 -17.62 16.20 12.30
C LEU A 9 -18.09 14.74 12.21
N ALA A 10 -19.40 14.49 12.10
CA ALA A 10 -19.93 13.14 11.93
C ALA A 10 -19.55 12.53 10.58
N ARG A 11 -19.58 13.32 9.50
CA ARG A 11 -19.13 12.89 8.16
C ARG A 11 -17.62 12.57 8.18
N ASP A 12 -16.82 13.44 8.77
CA ASP A 12 -15.38 13.22 8.90
C ASP A 12 -15.07 11.96 9.71
N LYS A 13 -15.80 11.73 10.81
CA LYS A 13 -15.66 10.52 11.62
C LYS A 13 -16.06 9.27 10.84
N ALA A 14 -17.12 9.33 10.05
CA ALA A 14 -17.55 8.23 9.19
C ALA A 14 -16.54 7.93 8.08
N ALA A 15 -16.03 8.97 7.41
CA ALA A 15 -14.99 8.85 6.38
C ALA A 15 -13.69 8.26 6.95
N LYS A 16 -13.25 8.75 8.11
CA LYS A 16 -12.09 8.20 8.83
C LYS A 16 -12.30 6.72 9.16
N LYS A 17 -13.45 6.36 9.75
CA LYS A 17 -13.78 4.97 10.08
C LYS A 17 -13.80 4.07 8.85
N ALA A 18 -14.33 4.54 7.72
CA ALA A 18 -14.30 3.80 6.46
C ALA A 18 -12.88 3.58 5.95
N SER A 19 -12.03 4.62 6.01
CA SER A 19 -10.62 4.52 5.61
C SER A 19 -9.82 3.57 6.51
N ASP A 20 -10.08 3.57 7.81
CA ASP A 20 -9.39 2.70 8.76
C ASP A 20 -9.82 1.25 8.60
N LEU A 21 -11.12 1.01 8.33
CA LEU A 21 -11.62 -0.32 8.00
C LEU A 21 -10.97 -0.86 6.73
N GLN A 22 -10.72 -0.01 5.72
CA GLN A 22 -10.00 -0.42 4.51
C GLN A 22 -8.54 -0.78 4.79
N LYS A 23 -7.86 -0.04 5.69
CA LYS A 23 -6.47 -0.33 6.09
C LYS A 23 -6.36 -1.59 6.94
N SER A 24 -7.36 -1.87 7.78
CA SER A 24 -7.40 -3.05 8.65
C SER A 24 -7.78 -4.34 7.92
N LYS A 25 -8.18 -4.26 6.64
CA LYS A 25 -8.46 -5.46 5.83
C LYS A 25 -7.24 -6.37 5.81
N SER A 26 -7.49 -7.65 6.00
CA SER A 26 -6.45 -8.67 5.94
C SER A 26 -5.77 -8.65 4.56
N ALA A 27 -4.54 -9.16 4.47
CA ALA A 27 -3.84 -9.22 3.18
C ALA A 27 -4.64 -9.98 2.11
N ALA A 28 -5.55 -10.88 2.49
CA ALA A 28 -6.41 -11.59 1.56
C ALA A 28 -7.58 -10.78 1.01
N GLU A 29 -8.05 -9.80 1.76
CA GLU A 29 -9.18 -8.94 1.40
C GLU A 29 -8.74 -7.64 0.70
N LYS A 30 -7.44 -7.40 0.60
CA LYS A 30 -6.90 -6.32 -0.23
C LYS A 30 -7.20 -6.62 -1.69
N GLU A 31 -7.69 -5.62 -2.40
CA GLU A 31 -8.17 -5.74 -3.78
C GLU A 31 -7.09 -6.29 -4.73
N GLY A 32 -5.84 -5.83 -4.60
CA GLY A 32 -4.69 -6.34 -5.38
C GLY A 32 -4.28 -7.79 -5.08
N ASN A 33 -4.87 -8.39 -4.06
CA ASN A 33 -4.64 -9.76 -3.62
C ASN A 33 -5.85 -10.68 -3.83
N LYS A 34 -6.97 -10.14 -4.32
CA LYS A 34 -8.21 -10.88 -4.57
C LYS A 34 -7.96 -11.96 -5.63
N GLY A 35 -8.31 -13.21 -5.29
CA GLY A 35 -8.14 -14.36 -6.19
C GLY A 35 -6.73 -14.95 -6.26
N LEU A 36 -5.75 -14.43 -5.51
CA LEU A 36 -4.42 -15.02 -5.43
C LEU A 36 -4.30 -15.98 -4.24
N SER A 37 -3.65 -17.12 -4.48
CA SER A 37 -3.18 -18.00 -3.41
C SER A 37 -2.05 -17.34 -2.61
N LEU A 38 -1.79 -17.87 -1.40
CA LEU A 38 -0.67 -17.38 -0.57
C LEU A 38 0.68 -17.54 -1.27
N GLU A 39 0.89 -18.64 -1.99
CA GLU A 39 2.14 -18.89 -2.73
C GLU A 39 2.34 -17.90 -3.88
N ALA A 40 1.28 -17.59 -4.64
CA ALA A 40 1.35 -16.59 -5.72
C ALA A 40 1.71 -15.19 -5.18
N ARG A 41 1.24 -14.84 -3.97
CA ARG A 41 1.59 -13.57 -3.31
C ARG A 41 3.06 -13.55 -2.91
N LYS A 42 3.54 -14.61 -2.26
CA LYS A 42 4.96 -14.73 -1.86
C LYS A 42 5.89 -14.66 -3.07
N GLN A 43 5.53 -15.32 -4.17
CA GLN A 43 6.33 -15.31 -5.39
C GLN A 43 6.42 -13.90 -5.98
N ARG A 44 5.30 -13.18 -6.08
CA ARG A 44 5.28 -11.78 -6.51
C ARG A 44 6.15 -10.90 -5.63
N ASP A 45 6.00 -11.00 -4.31
CA ASP A 45 6.78 -10.20 -3.36
C ASP A 45 8.28 -10.50 -3.50
N ALA A 46 8.65 -11.76 -3.71
CA ALA A 46 10.03 -12.18 -3.96
C ALA A 46 10.59 -11.62 -5.28
N ASP A 47 9.80 -11.63 -6.35
CA ASP A 47 10.21 -11.12 -7.66
C ASP A 47 10.42 -9.60 -7.61
N LEU A 48 9.50 -8.86 -6.98
CA LEU A 48 9.65 -7.42 -6.76
C LEU A 48 10.91 -7.09 -5.93
N MET A 49 11.25 -7.92 -4.94
CA MET A 49 12.47 -7.73 -4.15
C MET A 49 13.75 -7.98 -4.97
N ARG A 50 13.75 -9.00 -5.83
CA ARG A 50 14.87 -9.26 -6.76
C ARG A 50 15.06 -8.09 -7.73
N GLU A 51 13.97 -7.59 -8.31
CA GLU A 51 14.00 -6.44 -9.21
C GLU A 51 14.52 -5.18 -8.48
N LYS A 52 14.04 -4.93 -7.26
CA LYS A 52 14.51 -3.80 -6.46
C LYS A 52 16.01 -3.90 -6.15
N GLN A 53 16.53 -5.09 -5.89
CA GLN A 53 17.95 -5.28 -5.67
C GLN A 53 18.75 -5.01 -6.95
N LYS A 54 18.33 -5.59 -8.09
CA LYS A 54 18.95 -5.31 -9.39
C LYS A 54 18.95 -3.81 -9.71
N LEU A 55 17.83 -3.12 -9.49
CA LEU A 55 17.73 -1.67 -9.71
C LEU A 55 18.65 -0.86 -8.78
N LYS A 56 18.84 -1.30 -7.53
CA LYS A 56 19.81 -0.66 -6.62
C LYS A 56 21.24 -0.86 -7.11
N ASP A 57 21.59 -2.08 -7.53
CA ASP A 57 22.92 -2.41 -8.01
C ASP A 57 23.23 -1.63 -9.30
N LEU A 58 22.26 -1.56 -10.23
CA LEU A 58 22.37 -0.75 -11.46
C LEU A 58 22.54 0.74 -11.15
N LYS A 59 21.75 1.30 -10.23
CA LYS A 59 21.87 2.70 -9.81
C LYS A 59 23.21 2.98 -9.12
N ALA A 60 23.71 2.03 -8.32
CA ALA A 60 25.01 2.15 -7.68
C ALA A 60 26.13 2.12 -8.73
N ALA A 61 26.03 1.25 -9.74
CA ALA A 61 26.97 1.18 -10.85
C ALA A 61 26.93 2.46 -11.72
N GLU A 62 25.75 2.99 -12.03
CA GLU A 62 25.58 4.25 -12.76
C GLU A 62 26.15 5.45 -11.97
N ALA A 63 25.91 5.49 -10.66
CA ALA A 63 26.48 6.52 -9.79
C ALA A 63 28.00 6.43 -9.68
N ALA A 64 28.57 5.23 -9.69
CA ALA A 64 30.01 5.01 -9.71
C ALA A 64 30.63 5.39 -11.06
N ALA A 65 29.94 5.14 -12.18
CA ALA A 65 30.42 5.48 -13.53
C ALA A 65 30.37 7.00 -13.82
N LYS A 66 29.55 7.75 -13.09
CA LYS A 66 29.41 9.22 -13.24
C LYS A 66 30.38 10.02 -12.36
N LYS A 67 31.15 9.35 -11.50
CA LYS A 67 32.15 9.97 -10.61
C LYS A 67 33.55 9.87 -11.22
#